data_AF-A0A833S2X0-F1
#
_entry.id   AF-A0A833S2X0-F1
#
_cell.length_a   1.000
_cell.length_b   1.000
_cell.length_c   1.000
_cell.angle_alpha   90.00
_cell.angle_beta   90.00
_cell.angle_gamma   90.00
#
_symmetry.space_group_name_H-M   'P 1'
#
loop_
_entity.id
_entity.type
_entity.pdbx_description
1 polymer ?
#
loop_
_entity_poly.entity_id
_entity_poly.type
_entity_poly.pdbx_seq_one_letter_code
_entity_poly.pdbx_strand_id
1 'polypeptide(L)' 'MGASLLPILFFTFLWGIVGIVLPIFVPKGTNRGWLCCYMAQMNPLIGPKLSKFTILMMAREWSQVQFDSTVE' A
#
# COMPACT_ATOMS: atom_id res chain seq x y z
N MET A 1 21.23 -38.61 -23.03
CA MET A 1 20.75 -37.28 -22.58
C MET A 1 20.16 -37.38 -21.16
N GLY A 2 20.94 -37.83 -20.16
CA GLY A 2 20.42 -38.09 -18.80
C GLY A 2 21.21 -37.45 -17.66
N ALA A 3 22.41 -36.91 -17.93
CA ALA A 3 23.26 -36.29 -16.90
C ALA A 3 22.79 -34.88 -16.49
N SER A 4 21.84 -34.28 -17.21
CA SER A 4 21.25 -32.99 -16.87
C SER A 4 20.22 -33.04 -15.73
N LEU A 5 19.77 -34.22 -15.31
CA LEU A 5 18.83 -34.38 -14.20
C LEU A 5 19.45 -34.01 -12.83
N LEU A 6 20.73 -34.35 -12.63
CA LEU A 6 21.48 -34.05 -11.41
C LEU A 6 21.53 -32.56 -11.08
N PRO A 7 22.00 -31.67 -11.99
CA PRO A 7 22.04 -30.24 -11.70
C PRO A 7 20.64 -29.64 -11.57
N ILE A 8 19.65 -30.11 -12.35
CA ILE A 8 18.28 -29.60 -12.28
C ILE A 8 17.70 -29.87 -10.88
N LEU A 9 17.73 -31.13 -10.42
CA LEU A 9 17.21 -31.51 -9.10
C LEU A 9 17.90 -30.78 -7.96
N PHE A 10 19.22 -30.60 -8.04
CA PHE A 10 19.96 -29.84 -7.04
C PHE A 10 19.48 -28.40 -6.93
N PHE A 11 19.34 -27.70 -8.07
CA PHE A 11 18.87 -26.32 -8.06
C PHE A 11 17.39 -26.17 -7.71
N THR A 12 16.50 -27.10 -8.09
CA THR A 12 15.09 -27.05 -7.67
C THR A 12 14.94 -27.28 -6.17
N PHE A 13 15.69 -28.20 -5.56
CA PHE A 13 15.65 -28.39 -4.11
C PHE A 13 16.26 -27.19 -3.38
N LEU A 14 17.40 -26.68 -3.84
CA LEU A 14 18.05 -25.51 -3.25
C LEU A 14 17.10 -24.29 -3.25
N TRP A 15 16.56 -23.93 -4.42
CA TRP A 15 15.66 -22.77 -4.53
C TRP A 15 14.27 -23.03 -3.93
N GLY A 16 13.77 -24.27 -3.99
CA GLY A 16 12.51 -24.65 -3.34
C GLY A 16 12.58 -24.52 -1.81
N ILE A 17 13.68 -24.96 -1.19
CA ILE A 17 13.92 -24.78 0.24
C ILE A 17 14.07 -23.30 0.56
N VAL A 18 14.88 -22.55 -0.20
CA VAL A 18 15.04 -21.10 0.00
C VAL A 18 13.70 -20.36 -0.11
N GLY A 19 12.87 -20.71 -1.10
CA GLY A 19 11.54 -20.12 -1.31
C GLY A 19 10.50 -20.49 -0.24
N ILE A 20 10.69 -21.57 0.52
CA ILE A 20 9.81 -21.97 1.63
C ILE A 20 10.33 -21.44 2.97
N VAL A 21 11.64 -21.50 3.21
CA VAL A 21 12.27 -21.10 4.48
C VAL A 21 12.31 -19.58 4.62
N LEU A 22 12.63 -18.84 3.55
CA LEU A 22 12.68 -17.37 3.62
C LEU A 22 11.33 -16.75 4.02
N PRO A 23 10.16 -17.12 3.46
CA PRO A 23 8.88 -16.52 3.87
C PRO A 23 8.45 -16.85 5.30
N ILE A 24 8.94 -17.96 5.87
CA ILE A 24 8.66 -18.38 7.25
C ILE A 24 9.55 -17.60 8.22
N PHE A 25 10.81 -17.37 7.86
CA PHE A 25 11.76 -16.60 8.67
C PHE A 25 11.62 -15.08 8.52
N VAL A 26 11.05 -14.60 7.40
CA VAL A 26 10.78 -13.17 7.23
C VAL A 26 9.72 -12.76 8.26
N PRO A 27 10.11 -12.00 9.31
CA PRO A 27 9.20 -11.62 10.35
C PRO A 27 8.07 -10.77 9.75
N LYS A 28 6.85 -10.98 10.24
CA LYS A 28 5.67 -10.22 9.82
C LYS A 28 5.81 -8.79 10.32
N GLY A 29 6.54 -7.96 9.58
CA GLY A 29 6.70 -6.53 9.85
C GLY A 29 5.52 -5.71 9.37
N THR A 30 5.28 -4.57 10.02
CA THR A 30 4.22 -3.58 9.71
C THR A 30 4.14 -3.21 8.22
N ASN A 31 5.25 -3.27 7.50
CA ASN A 31 5.35 -2.91 6.08
C ASN A 31 4.70 -3.92 5.11
N ARG A 32 4.26 -5.11 5.56
CA ARG A 32 3.57 -6.07 4.66
C ARG A 32 2.23 -5.55 4.13
N GLY A 33 1.57 -4.65 4.87
CA GLY A 33 0.28 -4.05 4.48
C GLY A 33 0.38 -2.59 4.03
N TRP A 34 1.51 -1.90 4.30
CA TRP A 34 1.65 -0.47 4.01
C TRP A 34 1.48 -0.15 2.52
N LEU A 35 2.13 -0.92 1.65
CA LEU A 35 1.99 -0.76 0.21
C LEU A 35 0.55 -1.04 -0.25
N CYS A 36 -0.13 -2.02 0.33
CA CYS A 36 -1.52 -2.32 0.01
C CYS A 36 -2.48 -1.20 0.44
N CYS A 37 -2.34 -0.69 1.67
CA CYS A 37 -3.13 0.44 2.17
C CYS A 37 -2.86 1.71 1.35
N TYR A 38 -1.63 1.91 0.91
CA TYR A 38 -1.22 3.03 0.05
C TYR A 38 -1.80 2.91 -1.36
N MET A 39 -1.69 1.74 -2.01
CA MET A 39 -2.26 1.50 -3.35
C MET A 39 -3.78 1.62 -3.36
N ALA A 40 -4.46 1.15 -2.29
CA ALA A 40 -5.90 1.31 -2.15
C ALA A 40 -6.35 2.78 -2.11
N GLN A 41 -5.46 3.71 -1.76
CA GLN A 41 -5.75 5.14 -1.62
C GLN A 41 -5.29 5.99 -2.82
N MET A 42 -4.54 5.44 -3.79
CA MET A 42 -4.02 6.22 -4.93
C MET A 42 -5.06 6.63 -5.97
N ASN A 43 -6.16 5.87 -6.10
CA ASN A 43 -7.27 6.19 -7.01
C ASN A 43 -8.62 5.91 -6.35
N PRO A 44 -9.01 6.71 -5.34
CA PRO A 44 -10.24 6.48 -4.59
C PRO A 44 -11.45 6.88 -5.44
N LEU A 45 -12.40 5.96 -5.61
CA LEU A 45 -13.64 6.21 -6.36
C LEU A 45 -14.71 6.93 -5.51
N ILE A 46 -14.55 6.92 -4.19
CA ILE A 46 -15.55 7.44 -3.23
C ILE A 46 -14.82 8.34 -2.22
N GLY A 47 -15.25 9.59 -2.14
CA GLY A 47 -14.81 10.54 -1.13
C GLY A 47 -15.61 10.44 0.17
N PRO A 48 -15.09 10.98 1.28
CA PRO A 48 -15.79 11.01 2.55
C PRO A 48 -17.02 11.92 2.47
N LYS A 49 -18.15 11.47 3.03
CA LYS A 49 -19.38 12.28 3.13
C LYS A 49 -19.41 13.05 4.44
N LEU A 50 -19.16 14.36 4.36
CA LEU A 50 -19.16 15.26 5.52
C LEU A 50 -20.40 16.16 5.56
N SER A 51 -20.77 16.59 6.76
CA SER A 51 -21.81 17.59 6.95
C SER A 51 -21.33 18.97 6.45
N LYS A 52 -22.26 19.82 5.98
CA LYS A 52 -21.92 21.17 5.51
C LYS A 52 -21.19 22.00 6.55
N PHE A 53 -21.57 21.87 7.83
CA PHE A 53 -20.90 22.56 8.94
C PHE A 53 -19.45 22.08 9.09
N THR A 54 -19.20 20.77 9.02
CA THR A 54 -17.83 20.23 9.09
C THR A 54 -16.98 20.70 7.91
N ILE A 55 -17.54 20.75 6.70
CA ILE A 55 -16.84 21.26 5.51
C ILE A 55 -16.49 22.75 5.68
N LEU A 56 -17.41 23.56 6.22
CA LEU A 56 -17.18 24.98 6.49
C LEU A 56 -16.04 25.18 7.50
N MET A 57 -16.04 24.40 8.59
CA MET A 57 -14.97 24.47 9.60
C MET A 57 -13.63 24.03 9.03
N MET A 58 -13.58 22.96 8.22
CA MET A 58 -12.35 22.55 7.53
C MET A 58 -11.86 23.62 6.55
N ALA A 59 -12.76 24.27 5.81
CA ALA A 59 -12.40 25.36 4.92
C ALA A 59 -11.82 26.54 5.70
N ARG A 60 -12.39 26.90 6.86
CA ARG A 60 -11.86 27.97 7.71
C ARG A 60 -10.44 27.69 8.20
N GLU A 61 -10.19 26.47 8.68
CA GLU A 61 -8.92 26.14 9.35
C GLU A 61 -7.80 25.75 8.36
N TRP A 62 -8.14 25.10 7.25
CA TRP A 62 -7.15 24.51 6.34
C TRP A 62 -7.10 25.18 4.95
N SER A 63 -8.06 26.06 4.60
CA SER A 63 -7.96 26.83 3.35
C SER A 63 -6.91 27.93 3.48
N GLN A 64 -5.93 27.92 2.57
CA GLN A 64 -5.00 29.04 2.37
C GLN A 64 -5.67 30.20 1.59
N VAL A 65 -6.87 29.98 1.06
CA VAL A 65 -7.66 31.00 0.35
C VAL A 65 -8.48 31.76 1.39
N GLN A 66 -8.12 33.02 1.60
CA GLN A 66 -8.92 33.99 2.34
C GLN A 66 -10.25 34.15 1.60
N PHE A 67 -11.37 33.80 2.23
CA PHE A 67 -12.68 34.17 1.73
C PHE A 67 -12.79 35.68 1.87
N ASP A 68 -12.59 36.37 0.76
CA ASP A 68 -12.90 37.78 0.66
C ASP A 68 -14.39 37.96 0.96
N SER A 69 -14.67 38.66 2.05
CA SER A 69 -16.03 38.94 2.52
C SER A 69 -16.65 40.15 1.80
N THR A 70 -16.19 40.53 0.59
CA THR A 70 -16.61 41.79 -0.07
C THR A 70 -17.57 41.64 -1.23
N VAL A 71 -18.31 40.52 -1.33
CA VAL A 71 -19.48 40.48 -2.22
C VAL A 71 -20.74 40.84 -1.40
N GLU A 72 -20.96 42.15 -1.26
CA GLU A 72 -22.29 42.75 -1.08
C GLU A 72 -23.13 42.59 -2.35
#